data_AF-A0A1I8HTZ4-F1
#
_entry.id   AF-A0A1I8HTZ4-F1
#
_cell.length_a   1.000
_cell.length_b   1.000
_cell.length_c   1.000
_cell.angle_alpha   90.00
_cell.angle_beta   90.00
_cell.angle_gamma   90.00
#
_symmetry.space_group_name_H-M   'P 1'
#
loop_
_entity.id
_entity.type
_entity.pdbx_description
1 polymer ?
#
loop_
_entity_poly.entity_id
_entity_poly.type
_entity_poly.pdbx_seq_one_letter_code
_entity_poly.pdbx_strand_id
1 'polypeptide(L)'
;FLMENSRDRRVFQRGDTDTFKLKTRNLGRLRTLHIGAVEQEGRSVRQEAGKKARWHVFQVLVTDTAKGTEYRFPVNSWIPIKPKLRRDDGLEVEAEDFKETGTKGRLAKQRELNVIKYEVEVETGDEFGSGTNADVSLNIFGEFGELGVTPLKMKGRDLFERNQVDKFTIESRDLGELKKIRIEHNDSGFRSDWLLAKVTVKDSSSGKVWVFNCNQWLSKKKGDKQIFKELQVKI
;
A
#
# COMPACT_ATOMS: atom_id res chain seq x y z
N PHE A 1 -18.68 11.94 7.24
CA PHE A 1 -18.17 13.13 7.96
C PHE A 1 -19.15 14.26 7.72
N LEU A 2 -19.54 15.00 8.76
CA LEU A 2 -20.23 16.28 8.57
C LEU A 2 -19.14 17.35 8.39
N MET A 3 -19.24 18.14 7.32
CA MET A 3 -18.29 19.20 7.01
C MET A 3 -19.03 20.53 7.09
N GLU A 4 -18.59 21.41 7.96
CA GLU A 4 -19.18 22.73 8.18
C GLU A 4 -18.18 23.80 7.71
N ASN A 5 -18.66 24.77 6.92
CA ASN A 5 -17.84 25.93 6.57
C ASN A 5 -17.57 26.78 7.83
N SER A 6 -16.52 27.61 7.79
CA SER A 6 -15.99 28.42 8.89
C SER A 6 -17.05 29.09 9.77
N ARG A 7 -16.74 29.26 11.06
CA ARG A 7 -17.65 29.88 12.04
C ARG A 7 -18.11 31.28 11.64
N ASP A 8 -17.30 31.99 10.87
CA ASP A 8 -17.49 33.40 10.49
C ASP A 8 -18.14 33.57 9.10
N ARG A 9 -18.03 32.57 8.20
CA ARG A 9 -18.69 32.53 6.89
C ARG A 9 -19.26 31.14 6.63
N ARG A 10 -20.53 30.96 7.02
CA ARG A 10 -21.21 29.66 7.07
C ARG A 10 -21.94 29.27 5.78
N VAL A 11 -21.44 29.69 4.62
CA VAL A 11 -22.12 29.46 3.33
C VAL A 11 -21.09 29.08 2.27
N PHE A 12 -21.33 27.97 1.58
CA PHE A 12 -20.61 27.59 0.35
C PHE A 12 -20.99 28.56 -0.77
N GLN A 13 -20.04 29.40 -1.20
CA GLN A 13 -20.33 30.40 -2.23
C GLN A 13 -20.10 29.84 -3.63
N ARG A 14 -20.79 30.42 -4.61
CA ARG A 14 -20.60 30.06 -6.01
C ARG A 14 -19.18 30.42 -6.45
N GLY A 15 -18.45 29.42 -6.94
CA GLY A 15 -17.10 29.59 -7.47
C GLY A 15 -15.98 29.39 -6.44
N ASP A 16 -16.32 29.25 -5.16
CA ASP A 16 -15.35 29.01 -4.10
C ASP A 16 -14.90 27.55 -4.07
N THR A 17 -13.69 27.34 -3.54
CA THR A 17 -13.16 26.01 -3.20
C THR A 17 -12.95 25.95 -1.69
N ASP A 18 -13.77 25.15 -1.02
CA ASP A 18 -13.67 24.92 0.41
C ASP A 18 -12.79 23.71 0.70
N THR A 19 -11.86 23.84 1.65
CA THR A 19 -10.88 22.79 1.98
C THR A 19 -11.12 22.26 3.39
N PHE A 20 -11.21 20.94 3.51
CA PHE A 20 -11.42 20.24 4.78
C PHE A 20 -10.29 19.25 5.03
N LYS A 21 -9.85 19.13 6.29
CA LYS A 21 -8.89 18.10 6.72
C LYS A 21 -9.61 17.08 7.59
N LEU A 22 -9.51 15.81 7.23
CA LEU A 22 -10.18 14.71 7.91
C LEU A 22 -9.15 13.64 8.26
N LYS A 23 -9.26 13.09 9.48
CA LYS A 23 -8.45 11.95 9.91
C LYS A 23 -9.27 10.68 9.79
N THR A 24 -8.75 9.68 9.08
CA THR A 24 -9.41 8.39 8.84
C THR A 24 -8.39 7.26 8.97
N ARG A 25 -8.86 6.01 9.07
CA ARG A 25 -8.02 4.84 8.78
C ARG A 25 -7.73 4.78 7.28
N ASN A 26 -6.64 4.13 6.87
CA ASN A 26 -6.36 3.91 5.46
C ASN A 26 -7.57 3.24 4.76
N LEU A 27 -8.14 3.93 3.77
CA LEU A 27 -9.33 3.48 3.04
C LEU A 27 -8.98 2.72 1.76
N GLY A 28 -7.69 2.58 1.43
CA GLY A 28 -7.24 2.03 0.15
C GLY A 28 -7.55 2.97 -1.02
N ARG A 29 -7.71 2.40 -2.22
CA ARG A 29 -8.10 3.13 -3.42
C ARG A 29 -9.54 3.61 -3.29
N LEU A 30 -9.77 4.92 -3.35
CA LEU A 30 -11.11 5.46 -3.36
C LEU A 30 -11.76 5.22 -4.73
N ARG A 31 -12.95 4.62 -4.72
CA ARG A 31 -13.73 4.33 -5.93
C ARG A 31 -14.99 5.17 -6.02
N THR A 32 -15.68 5.32 -4.90
CA THR A 32 -16.91 6.10 -4.82
C THR A 32 -16.88 7.06 -3.65
N LEU A 33 -17.56 8.19 -3.82
CA LEU A 33 -17.82 9.20 -2.82
C LEU A 33 -19.34 9.33 -2.67
N HIS A 34 -19.82 9.43 -1.44
CA HIS A 34 -21.20 9.84 -1.16
C HIS A 34 -21.21 11.27 -0.67
N ILE A 35 -21.97 12.14 -1.32
CA ILE A 35 -22.08 13.56 -0.98
C ILE A 35 -23.54 14.01 -0.82
N GLY A 36 -23.85 14.68 0.28
CA GLY A 36 -25.18 15.18 0.61
C GLY A 36 -25.11 16.51 1.34
N ALA A 37 -26.23 17.24 1.37
CA ALA A 37 -26.33 18.53 2.05
C ALA A 37 -27.47 18.53 3.07
N VAL A 38 -27.20 18.98 4.30
CA VAL A 38 -28.18 19.12 5.37
C VAL A 38 -28.41 20.59 5.67
N GLU A 39 -29.63 20.95 6.07
CA GLU A 39 -29.94 22.28 6.58
C GLU A 39 -29.08 22.59 7.82
N GLN A 40 -28.73 23.86 7.97
CA GLN A 40 -28.02 24.32 9.16
C GLN A 40 -28.96 24.34 10.36
N GLU A 41 -28.50 23.83 11.51
CA GLU A 41 -29.25 23.91 12.76
C GLU A 41 -29.60 25.38 13.09
N GLY A 42 -30.88 25.63 13.34
CA GLY A 42 -31.40 26.97 13.68
C GLY A 42 -31.81 27.86 12.50
N ARG A 43 -31.61 27.45 11.23
CA ARG A 43 -32.16 28.13 10.05
C ARG A 43 -33.09 27.19 9.28
N SER A 44 -34.40 27.28 9.52
CA SER A 44 -35.36 26.57 8.65
C SER A 44 -35.40 27.31 7.31
N VAL A 45 -35.14 26.60 6.21
CA VAL A 45 -35.34 27.13 4.85
C VAL A 45 -36.84 27.15 4.55
N ARG A 46 -37.60 27.97 5.28
CA ARG A 46 -39.04 28.13 5.05
C ARG A 46 -39.33 29.46 4.35
N GLN A 47 -39.90 29.32 3.15
CA GLN A 47 -40.90 30.22 2.55
C GLN A 47 -40.45 31.44 1.74
N GLU A 48 -39.30 31.41 1.07
CA GLU A 48 -39.15 32.24 -0.14
C GLU A 48 -39.39 31.40 -1.40
N ALA A 49 -40.63 31.47 -1.87
CA ALA A 49 -41.10 31.18 -3.22
C ALA A 49 -40.39 30.05 -4.01
N GLY A 50 -40.94 28.83 -3.94
CA GLY A 50 -40.92 27.87 -5.06
C GLY A 50 -39.59 27.23 -5.48
N LYS A 51 -38.44 27.64 -4.92
CA LYS A 51 -37.13 27.02 -5.23
C LYS A 51 -36.70 26.13 -4.07
N LYS A 52 -36.76 24.81 -4.26
CA LYS A 52 -36.08 23.85 -3.37
C LYS A 52 -34.60 24.26 -3.27
N ALA A 53 -34.11 24.58 -2.08
CA ALA A 53 -32.70 24.95 -1.91
C ALA A 53 -31.80 23.79 -2.34
N ARG A 54 -30.81 24.11 -3.17
CA ARG A 54 -29.88 23.14 -3.75
C ARG A 54 -28.48 23.73 -3.70
N TRP A 55 -27.49 22.88 -3.50
CA TRP A 55 -26.09 23.22 -3.56
C TRP A 55 -25.49 22.59 -4.82
N HIS A 56 -24.95 23.41 -5.72
CA HIS A 56 -24.26 22.88 -6.89
C HIS A 56 -22.83 22.49 -6.52
N VAL A 57 -22.50 21.22 -6.70
CA VAL A 57 -21.14 20.73 -6.54
C VAL A 57 -20.58 20.45 -7.93
N PHE A 58 -19.52 21.18 -8.28
CA PHE A 58 -18.84 20.97 -9.55
C PHE A 58 -17.94 19.73 -9.49
N GLN A 59 -17.07 19.65 -8.48
CA GLN A 59 -16.13 18.55 -8.30
C GLN A 59 -15.76 18.41 -6.83
N VAL A 60 -15.30 17.21 -6.44
CA VAL A 60 -14.63 16.99 -5.16
C VAL A 60 -13.23 16.42 -5.44
N LEU A 61 -12.22 17.02 -4.82
CA LEU A 61 -10.85 16.54 -4.84
C LEU A 61 -10.51 15.99 -3.45
N VAL A 62 -10.03 14.76 -3.40
CA VAL A 62 -9.58 14.12 -2.16
C VAL A 62 -8.10 13.77 -2.31
N THR A 63 -7.26 14.31 -1.43
CA THR A 63 -5.83 13.99 -1.40
C THR A 63 -5.53 13.08 -0.21
N ASP A 64 -5.03 11.87 -0.48
CA ASP A 64 -4.39 11.02 0.53
C ASP A 64 -3.05 11.66 0.89
N THR A 65 -3.00 12.38 2.01
CA THR A 65 -1.79 13.10 2.44
C THR A 65 -0.62 12.19 2.81
N ALA A 66 -0.86 10.89 3.07
CA ALA A 66 0.22 9.94 3.37
C ALA A 66 0.92 9.45 2.09
N LYS A 67 0.15 9.29 1.00
CA LYS A 67 0.66 8.81 -0.30
C LYS A 67 0.87 9.92 -1.33
N GLY A 68 0.31 11.09 -1.10
CA GLY A 68 0.22 12.17 -2.09
C GLY A 68 -0.75 11.88 -3.24
N THR A 69 -1.57 10.83 -3.15
CA THR A 69 -2.51 10.45 -4.22
C THR A 69 -3.73 11.36 -4.22
N GLU A 70 -4.11 11.91 -5.37
CA GLU A 70 -5.30 12.73 -5.54
C GLU A 70 -6.40 11.97 -6.29
N TYR A 71 -7.62 12.04 -5.78
CA TYR A 71 -8.82 11.44 -6.37
C TYR A 71 -9.78 12.54 -6.79
N ARG A 72 -10.30 12.44 -8.01
CA ARG A 72 -11.23 13.40 -8.60
C ARG A 72 -12.62 12.76 -8.75
N PHE A 73 -13.62 13.41 -8.17
CA PHE A 73 -15.02 13.02 -8.27
C PHE A 73 -15.78 14.12 -9.03
N PRO A 74 -16.13 13.92 -10.31
CA PRO A 74 -16.82 14.91 -11.13
C PRO A 74 -18.31 14.92 -10.80
N VAL A 75 -18.68 15.67 -9.75
CA VAL A 75 -20.07 15.69 -9.29
C VAL A 75 -20.99 16.38 -10.30
N ASN A 76 -20.58 17.58 -10.77
CA ASN A 76 -21.31 18.48 -11.66
C ASN A 76 -22.85 18.41 -11.54
N SER A 77 -23.36 18.48 -10.31
CA SER A 77 -24.76 18.22 -10.02
C SER A 77 -25.27 19.08 -8.87
N TRP A 78 -26.57 19.38 -8.92
CA TRP A 78 -27.28 20.07 -7.85
C TRP A 78 -27.70 19.07 -6.76
N ILE A 79 -27.10 19.19 -5.58
CA ILE A 79 -27.41 18.39 -4.40
C ILE A 79 -28.58 19.04 -3.66
N PRO A 80 -29.71 18.34 -3.46
CA PRO A 80 -30.81 18.84 -2.64
C PRO A 80 -30.39 19.01 -1.18
N ILE A 81 -30.75 20.14 -0.57
CA ILE A 81 -30.56 20.35 0.87
C ILE A 81 -31.74 19.69 1.61
N LYS A 82 -31.43 18.84 2.58
CA LYS A 82 -32.42 18.08 3.37
C LYS A 82 -32.44 18.58 4.82
N PRO A 83 -33.60 18.58 5.51
CA PRO A 83 -33.64 18.86 6.95
C PRO A 83 -32.85 17.85 7.78
N LYS A 84 -32.74 16.60 7.29
CA LYS A 84 -31.97 15.51 7.90
C LYS A 84 -31.46 14.60 6.79
N LEU A 85 -30.18 14.26 6.82
CA LEU A 85 -29.56 13.32 5.88
C LEU A 85 -29.67 11.88 6.40
N ARG A 86 -30.15 10.98 5.53
CA ARG A 86 -30.02 9.54 5.66
C ARG A 86 -28.85 9.04 4.80
N ARG A 87 -28.44 7.79 4.99
CA ARG A 87 -27.30 7.21 4.28
C ARG A 87 -27.51 7.17 2.75
N ASP A 88 -28.74 6.99 2.34
CA ASP A 88 -29.24 6.89 0.96
C ASP A 88 -29.61 8.25 0.33
N ASP A 89 -29.64 9.33 1.11
CA ASP A 89 -29.94 10.68 0.60
C ASP A 89 -28.75 11.31 -0.16
N GLY A 90 -27.55 10.76 -0.01
CA GLY A 90 -26.34 11.25 -0.67
C GLY A 90 -26.29 10.82 -2.13
N LEU A 91 -25.78 11.71 -2.99
CA LEU A 91 -25.40 11.36 -4.34
C LEU A 91 -24.12 10.52 -4.28
N GLU A 92 -24.18 9.29 -4.79
CA GLU A 92 -23.00 8.48 -5.04
C GLU A 92 -22.34 8.94 -6.35
N VAL A 93 -21.03 9.18 -6.30
CA VAL A 93 -20.22 9.64 -7.42
C VAL A 93 -19.01 8.73 -7.52
N GLU A 94 -18.83 8.14 -8.69
CA GLU A 94 -17.63 7.38 -8.99
C GLU A 94 -16.44 8.33 -9.21
N ALA A 95 -15.27 7.92 -8.75
CA ALA A 95 -14.04 8.62 -9.11
C ALA A 95 -13.83 8.50 -10.62
N GLU A 96 -13.36 9.57 -11.26
CA GLU A 96 -12.86 9.45 -12.63
C GLU A 96 -11.76 8.39 -12.68
N ASP A 97 -11.80 7.56 -13.72
CA ASP A 97 -10.72 6.63 -14.01
C ASP A 97 -9.43 7.42 -14.10
N PHE A 98 -8.60 7.20 -13.09
CA PHE A 98 -7.41 7.98 -12.88
C PHE A 98 -6.43 7.76 -14.05
N LYS A 99 -6.34 8.75 -14.94
CA LYS A 99 -5.10 9.02 -15.67
C LYS A 99 -4.23 9.82 -14.72
N GLU A 100 -3.28 9.15 -14.09
CA GLU A 100 -2.26 9.72 -13.21
C GLU A 100 -1.43 10.74 -14.03
N THR A 101 -1.86 12.00 -14.06
CA THR A 101 -1.36 13.05 -14.98
C THR A 101 -0.07 13.72 -14.53
N GLY A 102 0.52 13.31 -13.40
CA GLY A 102 1.88 13.72 -13.06
C GLY A 102 2.88 12.99 -13.96
N THR A 103 3.92 13.68 -14.44
CA THR A 103 5.06 13.06 -15.16
C THR A 103 5.67 11.90 -14.36
N LYS A 104 5.58 11.96 -13.01
CA LYS A 104 5.90 10.87 -12.08
C LYS A 104 4.98 9.65 -12.19
N GLY A 105 3.68 9.86 -12.41
CA GLY A 105 2.66 8.82 -12.60
C GLY A 105 2.81 8.03 -13.89
N ARG A 106 3.07 8.73 -15.01
CA ARG A 106 3.37 8.08 -16.28
C ARG A 106 4.66 7.23 -16.18
N LEU A 107 5.68 7.74 -15.50
CA LEU A 107 6.92 7.00 -15.23
C LEU A 107 6.67 5.83 -14.24
N ALA A 108 5.88 6.01 -13.19
CA ALA A 108 5.54 4.97 -12.22
C ALA A 108 4.73 3.83 -12.86
N LYS A 109 3.73 4.15 -13.69
CA LYS A 109 2.94 3.17 -14.44
C LYS A 109 3.74 2.47 -15.55
N GLN A 110 4.69 3.17 -16.20
CA GLN A 110 5.63 2.55 -17.12
C GLN A 110 6.60 1.61 -16.38
N ARG A 111 7.06 2.01 -15.18
CA ARG A 111 7.94 1.21 -14.33
C ARG A 111 7.25 -0.02 -13.75
N GLU A 112 5.99 0.09 -13.35
CA GLU A 112 5.19 -1.04 -12.86
C GLU A 112 4.99 -2.12 -13.94
N LEU A 113 5.07 -1.75 -15.22
CA LEU A 113 5.04 -2.67 -16.36
C LEU A 113 6.43 -3.18 -16.78
N ASN A 114 7.50 -2.61 -16.24
CA ASN A 114 8.86 -3.06 -16.53
C ASN A 114 9.18 -4.31 -15.71
N VAL A 115 9.72 -5.32 -16.39
CA VAL A 115 10.32 -6.47 -15.72
C VAL A 115 11.68 -6.05 -15.17
N ILE A 116 11.82 -6.09 -13.86
CA ILE A 116 13.03 -5.84 -13.09
C ILE A 116 13.64 -7.18 -12.68
N LYS A 117 14.96 -7.29 -12.79
CA LYS A 117 15.75 -8.38 -12.23
C LYS A 117 16.21 -8.00 -10.83
N TYR A 118 15.82 -8.80 -9.85
CA TYR A 118 16.32 -8.71 -8.49
C TYR A 118 17.36 -9.81 -8.27
N GLU A 119 18.58 -9.39 -7.96
CA GLU A 119 19.64 -10.24 -7.44
C GLU A 119 19.42 -10.42 -5.92
N VAL A 120 19.11 -11.65 -5.50
CA VAL A 120 18.87 -12.00 -4.09
C VAL A 120 20.05 -12.82 -3.59
N GLU A 121 20.71 -12.36 -2.53
CA GLU A 121 21.74 -13.10 -1.81
C GLU A 121 21.21 -13.49 -0.43
N VAL A 122 21.21 -14.78 -0.13
CA VAL A 122 20.82 -15.33 1.17
C VAL A 122 22.08 -15.82 1.86
N GLU A 123 22.36 -15.32 3.06
CA GLU A 123 23.52 -15.70 3.85
C GLU A 123 23.07 -16.55 5.05
N THR A 124 23.56 -17.79 5.11
CA THR A 124 23.36 -18.68 6.25
C THR A 124 24.43 -18.41 7.30
N GLY A 125 24.04 -18.35 8.57
CA GLY A 125 24.94 -18.06 9.67
C GLY A 125 26.05 -19.11 9.87
N ASP A 126 27.11 -18.72 10.55
CA ASP A 126 28.27 -19.56 10.84
C ASP A 126 28.22 -20.19 12.24
N GLU A 127 27.11 -20.84 12.57
CA GLU A 127 26.97 -21.62 13.81
C GLU A 127 26.86 -23.12 13.50
N PHE A 128 27.23 -23.98 14.45
CA PHE A 128 27.11 -25.42 14.24
C PHE A 128 25.66 -25.85 13.96
N GLY A 129 25.44 -26.53 12.83
CA GLY A 129 24.13 -26.98 12.39
C GLY A 129 23.21 -25.83 11.94
N SER A 130 23.77 -24.75 11.39
CA SER A 130 23.03 -23.61 10.86
C SER A 130 22.46 -23.83 9.47
N GLY A 131 22.90 -24.84 8.71
CA GLY A 131 22.40 -25.15 7.37
C GLY A 131 21.13 -25.98 7.37
N THR A 132 20.36 -25.92 6.28
CA THR A 132 19.04 -26.57 6.18
C THR A 132 18.84 -27.35 4.88
N ASN A 133 18.12 -28.47 4.98
CA ASN A 133 17.69 -29.27 3.83
C ASN A 133 16.22 -29.02 3.48
N ALA A 134 15.55 -28.08 4.18
CA ALA A 134 14.16 -27.75 3.92
C ALA A 134 14.02 -26.86 2.67
N ASP A 135 12.87 -26.88 2.01
CA ASP A 135 12.59 -25.95 0.92
C ASP A 135 12.38 -24.54 1.48
N VAL A 136 13.22 -23.59 1.05
CA VAL A 136 13.14 -22.17 1.42
C VAL A 136 12.34 -21.39 0.37
N SER A 137 11.49 -20.47 0.83
CA SER A 137 10.70 -19.56 0.00
C SER A 137 10.81 -18.12 0.49
N LEU A 138 10.67 -17.17 -0.43
CA LEU A 138 10.79 -15.74 -0.19
C LEU A 138 9.59 -15.00 -0.78
N ASN A 139 9.02 -14.06 -0.03
CA ASN A 139 8.12 -13.03 -0.54
C ASN A 139 8.73 -11.65 -0.25
N ILE A 140 8.69 -10.76 -1.24
CA ILE A 140 9.26 -9.41 -1.17
C ILE A 140 8.12 -8.40 -1.29
N PHE A 141 8.11 -7.40 -0.40
CA PHE A 141 7.09 -6.36 -0.35
C PHE A 141 7.74 -4.98 -0.56
N GLY A 142 7.24 -4.25 -1.55
CA GLY A 142 7.65 -2.87 -1.84
C GLY A 142 6.46 -1.91 -1.97
N GLU A 143 6.78 -0.67 -2.31
CA GLU A 143 5.81 0.42 -2.47
C GLU A 143 4.73 0.12 -3.52
N PHE A 144 5.11 -0.54 -4.62
CA PHE A 144 4.19 -0.86 -5.71
C PHE A 144 3.53 -2.24 -5.54
N GLY A 145 3.72 -2.89 -4.40
CA GLY A 145 3.07 -4.13 -3.98
C GLY A 145 4.06 -5.26 -3.71
N GLU A 146 3.65 -6.51 -3.88
CA GLU A 146 4.47 -7.67 -3.55
C GLU A 146 4.82 -8.54 -4.77
N LEU A 147 5.87 -9.35 -4.59
CA LEU A 147 6.32 -10.38 -5.52
C LEU A 147 5.39 -11.61 -5.49
N GLY A 148 4.94 -11.99 -4.29
CA GLY A 148 4.36 -13.30 -4.01
C GLY A 148 5.41 -14.32 -3.54
N VAL A 149 4.93 -15.42 -2.95
CA VAL A 149 5.80 -16.48 -2.40
C VAL A 149 6.52 -17.20 -3.53
N THR A 150 7.85 -17.07 -3.56
CA THR A 150 8.73 -17.64 -4.59
C THR A 150 9.68 -18.65 -3.96
N PRO A 151 9.66 -19.92 -4.40
CA PRO A 151 10.63 -20.92 -3.95
C PRO A 151 12.05 -20.57 -4.42
N LEU A 152 13.03 -20.66 -3.51
CA LEU A 152 14.44 -20.42 -3.81
C LEU A 152 15.12 -21.75 -4.13
N LYS A 153 15.27 -22.06 -5.42
CA LYS A 153 15.80 -23.35 -5.90
C LYS A 153 16.84 -23.16 -7.00
N MET A 154 17.88 -23.98 -6.97
CA MET A 154 18.89 -24.10 -8.04
C MET A 154 19.19 -25.57 -8.28
N LYS A 155 19.16 -26.00 -9.55
CA LYS A 155 19.41 -27.41 -9.91
C LYS A 155 20.89 -27.75 -9.67
N GLY A 156 21.12 -28.92 -9.07
CA GLY A 156 22.47 -29.49 -8.90
C GLY A 156 23.36 -28.74 -7.91
N ARG A 157 22.77 -27.96 -7.00
CA ARG A 157 23.47 -27.21 -5.96
C ARG A 157 22.89 -27.57 -4.60
N ASP A 158 23.78 -27.78 -3.63
CA ASP A 158 23.41 -27.77 -2.22
C ASP A 158 23.32 -26.31 -1.78
N LEU A 159 22.17 -25.94 -1.21
CA LEU A 159 21.82 -24.56 -0.90
C LEU A 159 21.63 -24.42 0.61
N PHE A 160 21.88 -23.23 1.11
CA PHE A 160 21.64 -22.84 2.49
C PHE A 160 22.50 -23.62 3.49
N GLU A 161 23.72 -23.99 3.10
CA GLU A 161 24.71 -24.59 3.99
C GLU A 161 25.31 -23.58 4.96
N ARG A 162 25.88 -24.07 6.06
CA ARG A 162 26.55 -23.23 7.07
C ARG A 162 27.57 -22.30 6.41
N ASN A 163 27.53 -21.01 6.76
CA ASN A 163 28.46 -19.98 6.26
C ASN A 163 28.47 -19.85 4.73
N GLN A 164 27.39 -20.26 4.05
CA GLN A 164 27.22 -20.14 2.61
C GLN A 164 26.44 -18.87 2.26
N VAL A 165 26.79 -18.29 1.10
CA VAL A 165 25.99 -17.26 0.43
C VAL A 165 25.41 -17.85 -0.86
N ASP A 166 24.09 -17.93 -0.94
CA ASP A 166 23.37 -18.42 -2.11
C ASP A 166 22.75 -17.27 -2.89
N LYS A 167 22.95 -17.27 -4.21
CA LYS A 167 22.53 -16.18 -5.10
C LYS A 167 21.44 -16.63 -6.06
N PHE A 168 20.37 -15.86 -6.13
CA PHE A 168 19.22 -16.10 -6.99
C PHE A 168 18.94 -14.85 -7.83
N THR A 169 18.41 -15.06 -9.04
CA THR A 169 17.86 -13.98 -9.86
C THR A 169 16.36 -14.20 -9.97
N ILE A 170 15.59 -13.20 -9.56
CA ILE A 170 14.13 -13.22 -9.62
C ILE A 170 13.69 -12.09 -10.55
N GLU A 171 12.93 -12.43 -11.58
CA GLU A 171 12.28 -11.45 -12.45
C GLU A 171 10.87 -11.15 -11.92
N SER A 172 10.56 -9.86 -11.80
CA SER A 172 9.23 -9.40 -11.39
C SER A 172 8.96 -8.01 -11.93
N ARG A 173 7.73 -7.52 -11.76
CA ARG A 173 7.42 -6.09 -11.95
C ARG A 173 8.27 -5.22 -11.01
N ASP A 174 8.41 -3.94 -11.34
CA ASP A 174 9.01 -2.97 -10.40
C ASP A 174 8.18 -2.93 -9.10
N LEU A 175 8.80 -3.30 -7.98
CA LEU A 175 8.19 -3.30 -6.65
C LEU A 175 8.39 -1.95 -5.96
N GLY A 176 9.11 -1.03 -6.58
CA GLY A 176 9.46 0.27 -6.03
C GLY A 176 10.39 0.15 -4.83
N GLU A 177 10.17 1.01 -3.83
CA GLU A 177 10.95 0.96 -2.61
C GLU A 177 10.63 -0.28 -1.77
N LEU A 178 11.57 -1.22 -1.64
CA LEU A 178 11.36 -2.41 -0.80
C LEU A 178 11.24 -2.02 0.68
N LYS A 179 10.23 -2.56 1.35
CA LYS A 179 9.90 -2.25 2.76
C LYS A 179 10.15 -3.43 3.68
N LYS A 180 9.76 -4.63 3.26
CA LYS A 180 9.93 -5.85 4.04
C LYS A 180 10.09 -7.08 3.15
N ILE A 181 10.62 -8.14 3.74
CA ILE A 181 10.56 -9.50 3.18
C ILE A 181 9.93 -10.45 4.18
N ARG A 182 9.37 -11.54 3.66
CA ARG A 182 9.02 -12.74 4.44
C ARG A 182 9.82 -13.90 3.87
N ILE A 183 10.66 -14.51 4.69
CA ILE A 183 11.43 -15.69 4.31
C ILE A 183 11.08 -16.84 5.24
N GLU A 184 10.85 -18.02 4.68
CA GLU A 184 10.35 -19.18 5.42
C GLU A 184 10.84 -20.49 4.81
N HIS A 185 10.79 -21.56 5.59
CA HIS A 185 11.03 -22.91 5.11
C HIS A 185 9.86 -23.83 5.50
N ASN A 186 9.68 -24.94 4.78
CA ASN A 186 8.58 -25.88 4.99
C ASN A 186 8.82 -26.95 6.07
N ASP A 187 9.89 -26.80 6.88
CA ASP A 187 10.30 -27.75 7.92
C ASP A 187 10.53 -29.20 7.44
N SER A 188 10.76 -29.40 6.14
CA SER A 188 11.02 -30.72 5.57
C SER A 188 12.49 -31.16 5.73
N GLY A 189 12.75 -32.45 5.49
CA GLY A 189 14.09 -33.02 5.55
C GLY A 189 14.56 -33.36 6.97
N PHE A 190 15.76 -33.93 7.09
CA PHE A 190 16.31 -34.40 8.37
C PHE A 190 16.93 -33.27 9.22
N ARG A 191 17.37 -32.18 8.57
CA ARG A 191 17.99 -31.00 9.18
C ARG A 191 17.24 -29.76 8.73
N SER A 192 16.05 -29.55 9.29
CA SER A 192 15.20 -28.43 8.89
C SER A 192 15.54 -27.12 9.61
N ASP A 193 16.23 -27.18 10.75
CA ASP A 193 16.69 -26.01 11.49
C ASP A 193 17.61 -25.16 10.62
N TRP A 194 17.40 -23.85 10.60
CA TRP A 194 18.20 -22.94 9.79
C TRP A 194 18.55 -21.68 10.59
N LEU A 195 19.81 -21.25 10.56
CA LEU A 195 20.19 -19.93 11.09
C LEU A 195 20.37 -18.97 9.91
N LEU A 196 19.41 -18.07 9.72
CA LEU A 196 19.50 -17.04 8.70
C LEU A 196 20.29 -15.84 9.24
N ALA A 197 21.39 -15.48 8.59
CA ALA A 197 22.16 -14.30 8.94
C ALA A 197 21.51 -13.03 8.35
N LYS A 198 21.37 -12.97 7.02
CA LYS A 198 20.71 -11.85 6.32
C LYS A 198 20.26 -12.25 4.93
N VAL A 199 19.42 -11.40 4.35
CA VAL A 199 19.07 -11.41 2.93
C VAL A 199 19.40 -10.05 2.33
N THR A 200 20.11 -10.04 1.22
CA THR A 200 20.40 -8.84 0.43
C THR A 200 19.63 -8.92 -0.87
N VAL A 201 18.88 -7.86 -1.21
CA VAL A 201 18.16 -7.75 -2.47
C VAL A 201 18.71 -6.56 -3.23
N LYS A 202 19.08 -6.75 -4.49
CA LYS A 202 19.60 -5.70 -5.37
C LYS A 202 18.76 -5.63 -6.64
N ASP A 203 18.30 -4.43 -6.96
CA ASP A 203 17.69 -4.12 -8.25
C ASP A 203 18.81 -3.93 -9.29
N SER A 204 18.91 -4.85 -10.25
CA SER A 204 19.95 -4.80 -11.29
C SER A 204 19.78 -3.62 -12.25
N SER A 205 18.60 -3.00 -12.34
CA SER A 205 18.33 -1.86 -13.22
C SER A 205 18.75 -0.52 -12.60
N SER A 206 18.47 -0.31 -11.31
CA SER A 206 18.80 0.93 -10.60
C SER A 206 20.12 0.84 -9.81
N GLY A 207 20.62 -0.37 -9.56
CA GLY A 207 21.77 -0.63 -8.70
C GLY A 207 21.47 -0.49 -7.21
N LYS A 208 20.22 -0.23 -6.83
CA LYS A 208 19.82 -0.06 -5.43
C LYS A 208 19.88 -1.39 -4.68
N VAL A 209 20.36 -1.33 -3.44
CA VAL A 209 20.56 -2.49 -2.56
C VAL A 209 19.78 -2.31 -1.27
N TRP A 210 19.06 -3.34 -0.86
CA TRP A 210 18.33 -3.44 0.40
C TRP A 210 18.87 -4.62 1.21
N VAL A 211 19.19 -4.38 2.49
CA VAL A 211 19.74 -5.40 3.39
C VAL A 211 18.75 -5.67 4.52
N PHE A 212 18.35 -6.93 4.65
CA PHE A 212 17.42 -7.44 5.67
C PHE A 212 18.21 -8.33 6.64
N ASN A 213 18.64 -7.75 7.76
CA ASN A 213 19.36 -8.50 8.79
C ASN A 213 18.40 -9.37 9.60
N CYS A 214 18.82 -10.60 9.91
CA CYS A 214 18.04 -11.56 10.69
C CYS A 214 18.83 -12.02 11.92
N ASN A 215 19.94 -12.74 11.71
CA ASN A 215 20.74 -13.41 12.74
C ASN A 215 19.88 -14.19 13.75
N GLN A 216 18.93 -14.97 13.25
CA GLN A 216 17.99 -15.74 14.08
C GLN A 216 17.71 -17.11 13.47
N TRP A 217 17.48 -18.07 14.36
CA TRP A 217 17.07 -19.42 13.99
C TRP A 217 15.63 -19.42 13.48
N LEU A 218 15.43 -20.00 12.30
CA LEU A 218 14.16 -20.48 11.77
C LEU A 218 14.09 -21.98 12.05
N SER A 219 13.33 -22.35 13.08
CA SER A 219 13.31 -23.70 13.63
C SER A 219 12.10 -23.85 14.53
N LYS A 220 11.52 -25.05 14.64
CA LYS A 220 10.50 -25.35 15.67
C LYS A 220 11.09 -25.59 17.07
N LYS A 221 12.42 -25.74 17.17
CA LYS A 221 13.13 -26.16 18.38
C LYS A 221 14.03 -25.06 18.94
N LYS A 222 14.64 -24.25 18.07
CA LYS A 222 15.60 -23.19 18.39
C LYS A 222 14.99 -21.80 18.21
N GLY A 223 15.67 -20.77 18.70
CA GLY A 223 15.26 -19.38 18.53
C GLY A 223 13.88 -19.11 19.15
N ASP A 224 13.04 -18.39 18.41
CA ASP A 224 11.66 -18.08 18.79
C ASP A 224 10.64 -19.16 18.36
N LYS A 225 11.13 -20.33 17.94
CA LYS A 225 10.32 -21.49 17.54
C LYS A 225 9.45 -21.22 16.29
N GLN A 226 9.84 -20.26 15.46
CA GLN A 226 9.18 -19.96 14.19
C GLN A 226 10.03 -20.45 13.02
N ILE A 227 9.36 -20.92 11.95
CA ILE A 227 10.00 -21.37 10.70
C ILE A 227 9.98 -20.30 9.59
N PHE A 228 9.67 -19.06 9.99
CA PHE A 228 9.64 -17.90 9.09
C PHE A 228 10.11 -16.64 9.83
N LYS A 229 10.51 -15.62 9.06
CA LYS A 229 10.78 -14.27 9.55
C LYS A 229 10.19 -13.23 8.61
N GLU A 230 9.54 -12.23 9.19
CA GLU A 230 9.24 -10.98 8.51
C GLU A 230 10.29 -9.94 8.91
N LEU A 231 11.07 -9.47 7.94
CA LEU A 231 12.20 -8.58 8.17
C LEU A 231 11.94 -7.25 7.45
N GLN A 232 12.08 -6.14 8.16
CA GLN A 232 11.99 -4.81 7.57
C GLN A 232 13.34 -4.37 7.03
N VAL A 233 13.34 -3.53 5.99
CA VAL A 233 14.58 -2.92 5.51
C VAL A 233 15.15 -2.02 6.61
N LYS A 234 16.46 -2.14 6.85
CA LYS A 234 17.17 -1.19 7.71
C LYS A 234 17.34 0.12 6.93
N ILE A 235 16.72 1.20 7.41
CA ILE A 235 16.92 2.58 6.93
C ILE A 235 18.28 3.10 7.42
#